data_AF-A0A0H3JF59-F1
#
_entry.id   AF-A0A0H3JF59-F1
#
_cell.length_a   1.000
_cell.length_b   1.000
_cell.length_c   1.000
_cell.angle_alpha   90.00
_cell.angle_beta   90.00
_cell.angle_gamma   90.00
#
_symmetry.space_group_name_H-M   'P 1'
#
loop_
_entity.id
_entity.type
_entity.pdbx_description
1 polymer ?
#
loop_
_entity_poly.entity_id
_entity_poly.type
_entity_poly.pdbx_seq_one_letter_code
_entity_poly.pdbx_strand_id
1 'polypeptide(L)'
;MLRWSEVREMRDSGLVEFHVHTHSHKRWDRLSVSRAEQCRLMKEDILVGKQCLTEKLGFCSSHLCWPEGYYNRDYINLAGKLGFSYLYTTERRMNCPENGSLRIGRISTKEREHSGWLKRRLFYYTTPLFSSVLALHKGPRLPDN
;
A
#
# COMPACT_ATOMS: atom_id res chain seq x y z
N MET A 1 9.60 0.04 -15.12
CA MET A 1 8.78 -1.19 -15.10
C MET A 1 9.72 -2.38 -15.22
N LEU A 2 9.52 -3.41 -14.41
CA LEU A 2 10.31 -4.64 -14.46
C LEU A 2 9.74 -5.61 -15.51
N ARG A 3 10.60 -6.42 -16.12
CA ARG A 3 10.23 -7.56 -16.98
C ARG A 3 9.98 -8.80 -16.11
N TRP A 4 9.17 -9.72 -16.62
CA TRP A 4 8.88 -10.96 -15.88
C TRP A 4 10.11 -11.85 -15.63
N SER A 5 11.15 -11.77 -16.47
CA SER A 5 12.43 -12.46 -16.21
C SER A 5 13.12 -11.90 -14.98
N GLU A 6 13.19 -10.57 -14.84
CA GLU A 6 13.80 -9.87 -13.70
C GLU A 6 12.99 -10.14 -12.42
N VAL A 7 11.65 -10.12 -12.52
CA VAL A 7 10.77 -10.45 -11.39
C VAL A 7 11.02 -11.88 -10.88
N ARG A 8 11.14 -12.85 -11.79
CA ARG A 8 11.43 -14.24 -11.41
C ARG A 8 12.80 -14.39 -10.79
N GLU A 9 13.83 -13.78 -11.38
CA GLU A 9 15.19 -13.80 -10.83
C GLU A 9 15.23 -13.23 -9.41
N MET A 10 14.60 -12.06 -9.20
CA MET A 10 14.52 -11.43 -7.88
C MET A 10 13.74 -12.30 -6.87
N ARG A 11 12.62 -12.90 -7.28
CA ARG A 11 11.83 -13.82 -6.44
C ARG A 11 12.64 -15.06 -6.06
N ASP A 12 13.29 -15.69 -7.04
CA ASP A 12 14.00 -16.96 -6.86
C ASP A 12 15.27 -16.79 -6.00
N SER A 13 15.78 -15.57 -5.89
CA SER A 13 16.84 -15.23 -4.93
C SER A 13 16.40 -15.31 -3.46
N GLY A 14 15.09 -15.28 -3.18
CA GLY A 14 14.53 -15.22 -1.82
C GLY A 14 14.66 -13.85 -1.12
N LEU A 15 15.22 -12.83 -1.79
CA LEU A 15 15.44 -11.50 -1.20
C LEU A 15 14.28 -10.52 -1.45
N VAL A 16 13.44 -10.79 -2.45
CA VAL A 16 12.41 -9.86 -2.92
C VAL A 16 11.07 -10.57 -3.05
N GLU A 17 10.05 -9.95 -2.48
CA GLU A 17 8.66 -10.38 -2.62
C GLU A 17 7.88 -9.46 -3.58
N PHE A 18 6.92 -10.04 -4.29
CA PHE A 18 6.05 -9.31 -5.21
C PHE A 18 4.59 -9.41 -4.76
N HIS A 19 3.95 -8.25 -4.62
CA HIS A 19 2.58 -8.13 -4.12
C HIS A 19 1.73 -7.23 -5.01
N VAL A 20 0.42 -7.26 -4.81
CA VAL A 20 -0.52 -6.50 -5.64
C VAL A 20 -0.36 -5.00 -5.39
N HIS A 21 -0.28 -4.22 -6.46
CA HIS A 21 -0.30 -2.75 -6.42
C HIS A 21 -1.42 -2.19 -7.33
N THR A 22 -2.53 -2.91 -7.33
CA THR A 22 -3.56 -2.94 -8.40
C THR A 22 -2.95 -3.30 -9.76
N HIS A 23 -3.76 -3.31 -10.82
CA HIS A 23 -3.29 -3.63 -12.18
C HIS A 23 -2.94 -2.37 -12.98
N SER A 24 -3.82 -1.37 -12.98
CA SER A 24 -3.68 -0.17 -13.82
C SER A 24 -3.15 1.06 -13.09
N HIS A 25 -2.98 1.01 -11.75
CA HIS A 25 -2.58 2.16 -10.94
C HIS A 25 -3.51 3.40 -11.10
N LYS A 26 -4.79 3.18 -11.47
CA LYS A 26 -5.76 4.27 -11.67
C LYS A 26 -6.37 4.76 -10.36
N ARG A 27 -6.57 6.07 -10.26
CA ARG A 27 -7.32 6.73 -9.18
C ARG A 27 -8.82 6.71 -9.47
N TRP A 28 -9.44 5.54 -9.26
CA TRP A 28 -10.88 5.32 -9.50
C TRP A 28 -11.78 6.28 -8.72
N ASP A 29 -11.32 6.79 -7.59
CA ASP A 29 -12.02 7.79 -6.77
C ASP A 29 -12.14 9.18 -7.43
N ARG A 30 -11.30 9.48 -8.43
CA ARG A 30 -11.34 10.74 -9.17
C ARG A 30 -12.33 10.72 -10.34
N LEU A 31 -12.94 9.58 -10.63
CA LEU A 31 -13.98 9.49 -11.64
C LEU A 31 -15.29 10.04 -11.08
N SER A 32 -15.97 10.85 -11.88
CA SER A 32 -17.32 11.38 -11.60
C SER A 32 -18.40 10.31 -11.80
N VAL A 33 -18.27 9.18 -11.09
CA VAL A 33 -19.22 8.06 -11.06
C VAL A 33 -19.61 7.74 -9.62
N SER A 34 -20.64 6.93 -9.42
CA SER A 34 -21.12 6.58 -8.07
C SER A 34 -20.03 5.84 -7.27
N ARG A 35 -20.06 5.95 -5.93
CA ARG A 35 -19.13 5.21 -5.05
C ARG A 35 -19.18 3.70 -5.30
N ALA A 36 -20.37 3.15 -5.57
CA ALA A 36 -20.56 1.74 -5.92
C ALA A 36 -19.81 1.37 -7.20
N GLU A 37 -19.86 2.23 -8.22
CA GLU A 37 -19.15 2.02 -9.47
C GLU A 37 -17.63 2.15 -9.30
N GLN A 38 -17.16 3.12 -8.50
CA GLN A 38 -15.74 3.21 -8.14
C GLN A 38 -15.24 1.93 -7.45
N CYS A 39 -16.02 1.37 -6.53
CA CYS A 39 -15.72 0.11 -5.87
C CYS A 39 -15.73 -1.08 -6.84
N ARG A 40 -16.66 -1.12 -7.81
CA ARG A 40 -16.69 -2.16 -8.86
C ARG A 40 -15.42 -2.12 -9.71
N LEU A 41 -15.03 -0.94 -10.18
CA LEU A 41 -13.81 -0.73 -10.97
C LEU A 41 -12.54 -1.09 -10.17
N MET A 42 -12.46 -0.66 -8.91
CA MET A 42 -11.36 -1.04 -8.01
C MET A 42 -11.29 -2.56 -7.80
N LYS A 43 -12.44 -3.23 -7.62
CA LYS A 43 -12.50 -4.68 -7.47
C LYS A 43 -11.93 -5.39 -8.70
N GLU A 44 -12.34 -4.98 -9.89
CA GLU A 44 -11.86 -5.53 -11.15
C GLU A 44 -10.36 -5.32 -11.31
N ASP A 45 -9.87 -4.11 -11.06
CA ASP A 45 -8.45 -3.77 -11.17
C ASP A 45 -7.58 -4.60 -10.20
N ILE A 46 -8.06 -4.84 -8.97
CA ILE A 46 -7.39 -5.71 -8.00
C ILE A 46 -7.42 -7.18 -8.45
N LEU A 47 -8.56 -7.66 -8.95
CA LEU A 47 -8.71 -9.06 -9.39
C LEU A 47 -7.81 -9.38 -10.58
N VAL A 48 -7.69 -8.46 -11.56
CA VAL A 48 -6.76 -8.62 -12.68
C VAL A 48 -5.31 -8.66 -12.18
N GLY A 49 -4.93 -7.80 -11.23
CA GLY A 49 -3.60 -7.83 -10.63
C GLY A 49 -3.30 -9.14 -9.90
N LYS A 50 -4.28 -9.65 -9.13
CA LYS A 50 -4.20 -10.93 -8.42
C LYS A 50 -4.08 -12.12 -9.37
N GLN A 51 -4.89 -12.15 -10.44
CA GLN A 51 -4.81 -13.16 -11.49
C GLN A 51 -3.43 -13.11 -12.16
N CYS A 52 -2.94 -11.93 -12.53
CA CYS A 52 -1.65 -11.75 -13.17
C CYS A 52 -0.48 -12.31 -12.34
N LEU A 53 -0.43 -12.00 -11.04
CA LEU A 53 0.61 -12.55 -10.16
C LEU A 53 0.47 -14.06 -9.99
N THR A 54 -0.75 -14.57 -9.85
CA THR A 54 -1.01 -16.00 -9.70
C THR A 54 -0.55 -16.77 -10.95
N GLU A 55 -0.88 -16.29 -12.15
CA GLU A 55 -0.47 -16.90 -13.41
C GLU A 55 1.05 -16.86 -13.63
N LYS A 56 1.71 -15.75 -13.25
CA LYS A 56 3.13 -15.54 -13.55
C LYS A 56 4.07 -16.10 -12.50
N LEU A 57 3.65 -16.14 -11.23
CA LEU A 57 4.47 -16.51 -10.10
C LEU A 57 3.94 -17.75 -9.34
N GLY A 58 2.75 -18.24 -9.68
CA GLY A 58 2.11 -19.41 -9.06
C GLY A 58 1.32 -19.10 -7.79
N PHE A 59 1.40 -17.86 -7.27
CA PHE A 59 0.68 -17.45 -6.07
C PHE A 59 0.40 -15.95 -6.06
N CYS A 60 -0.54 -15.54 -5.20
CA CYS A 60 -0.73 -14.15 -4.82
C CYS A 60 -0.89 -14.08 -3.30
N SER A 61 -0.01 -13.30 -2.67
CA SER A 61 -0.04 -13.08 -1.22
C SER A 61 -1.29 -12.31 -0.75
N SER A 62 -1.47 -12.21 0.56
CA SER A 62 -2.49 -11.39 1.23
C SER A 62 -2.10 -9.91 1.38
N HIS A 63 -1.07 -9.45 0.67
CA HIS A 63 -0.53 -8.09 0.71
C HIS A 63 -1.02 -7.26 -0.48
N LEU A 64 -1.47 -6.03 -0.20
CA LEU A 64 -1.90 -5.04 -1.19
C LEU A 64 -1.29 -3.67 -0.85
N CYS A 65 -0.63 -3.03 -1.81
CA CYS A 65 -0.18 -1.65 -1.69
C CYS A 65 -1.11 -0.73 -2.47
N TRP A 66 -1.63 0.32 -1.85
CA TRP A 66 -2.55 1.26 -2.51
C TRP A 66 -1.82 2.20 -3.48
N PRO A 67 -2.29 2.36 -4.74
CA PRO A 67 -1.81 3.38 -5.67
C PRO A 67 -1.86 4.76 -5.04
N GLU A 68 -0.75 5.49 -5.08
CA GLU A 68 -0.58 6.81 -4.44
C GLU A 68 -0.88 6.84 -2.91
N GLY A 69 -1.05 5.67 -2.28
CA GLY A 69 -1.50 5.55 -0.90
C GLY A 69 -2.94 6.00 -0.65
N TYR A 70 -3.78 6.12 -1.68
CA TYR A 70 -5.19 6.49 -1.52
C TYR A 70 -6.05 5.27 -1.21
N TYR A 71 -6.90 5.41 -0.20
CA TYR A 71 -7.85 4.38 0.20
C TYR A 71 -9.02 5.03 0.96
N ASN A 72 -10.11 4.29 1.10
CA ASN A 72 -11.25 4.65 1.94
C ASN A 72 -11.78 3.38 2.63
N ARG A 73 -12.81 3.53 3.46
CA ARG A 73 -13.41 2.41 4.21
C ARG A 73 -13.99 1.33 3.29
N ASP A 74 -14.61 1.71 2.18
CA ASP A 74 -15.18 0.76 1.23
C ASP A 74 -14.08 -0.06 0.54
N TYR A 75 -12.96 0.57 0.18
CA TYR A 75 -11.81 -0.08 -0.45
C TYR A 75 -11.11 -1.03 0.53
N ILE A 76 -10.99 -0.67 1.81
CA ILE A 76 -10.47 -1.59 2.85
C ILE A 76 -11.39 -2.81 2.97
N ASN A 77 -12.70 -2.58 3.11
CA ASN A 77 -13.68 -3.66 3.24
C ASN A 77 -13.68 -4.57 2.00
N LEU A 78 -13.58 -3.97 0.81
CA LEU A 78 -13.45 -4.68 -0.45
C LEU A 78 -12.18 -5.54 -0.49
N ALA A 79 -11.02 -4.99 -0.14
CA ALA A 79 -9.77 -5.73 -0.11
C ALA A 79 -9.83 -6.90 0.88
N GLY A 80 -10.43 -6.70 2.06
CA GLY A 80 -10.68 -7.77 3.04
C GLY A 80 -11.53 -8.91 2.45
N LYS A 81 -12.62 -8.59 1.76
CA LYS A 81 -13.47 -9.58 1.06
C LYS A 81 -12.73 -10.33 -0.05
N LEU A 82 -11.67 -9.75 -0.62
CA LEU A 82 -10.83 -10.38 -1.64
C LEU A 82 -9.65 -11.19 -1.05
N GLY A 83 -9.56 -11.27 0.28
CA GLY A 83 -8.55 -12.05 1.01
C GLY A 83 -7.24 -11.30 1.29
N PHE A 84 -7.24 -9.97 1.25
CA PHE A 84 -6.07 -9.18 1.66
C PHE A 84 -6.13 -8.85 3.15
N SER A 85 -5.02 -9.10 3.85
CA SER A 85 -4.87 -8.88 5.29
C SER A 85 -3.85 -7.80 5.61
N TYR A 86 -2.97 -7.44 4.68
CA TYR A 86 -1.93 -6.42 4.86
C TYR A 86 -2.08 -5.32 3.79
N LEU A 87 -2.46 -4.11 4.21
CA LEU A 87 -2.74 -2.99 3.33
C LEU A 87 -1.76 -1.85 3.58
N TYR A 88 -0.91 -1.58 2.59
CA TYR A 88 0.13 -0.55 2.69
C TYR A 88 -0.36 0.79 2.16
N THR A 89 -0.20 1.82 2.97
CA THR A 89 -0.61 3.19 2.68
C THR A 89 0.63 4.08 2.54
N THR A 90 0.46 5.39 2.46
CA THR A 90 1.56 6.36 2.57
C THR A 90 1.44 7.18 3.86
N GLU A 91 0.73 6.65 4.86
CA GLU A 91 0.60 7.31 6.16
C GLU A 91 1.93 7.39 6.88
N ARG A 92 2.14 8.54 7.53
CA ARG A 92 3.37 8.90 8.21
C ARG A 92 3.28 8.55 9.69
N ARG A 93 3.26 7.26 9.99
CA ARG A 93 3.00 6.73 11.33
C ARG A 93 3.87 5.53 11.66
N MET A 94 4.04 5.28 12.96
CA MET A 94 4.62 4.07 13.50
C MET A 94 3.63 2.92 13.33
N ASN A 95 4.13 1.78 12.88
CA ASN A 95 3.35 0.54 12.85
C ASN A 95 3.50 -0.17 14.19
N CYS A 96 2.40 -0.64 14.76
CA CYS A 96 2.37 -1.48 15.95
C CYS A 96 1.17 -2.44 15.88
N PRO A 97 1.14 -3.54 16.64
CA PRO A 97 0.06 -4.52 16.59
C PRO A 97 -1.34 -3.92 16.83
N GLU A 98 -1.46 -2.95 17.74
CA GLU A 98 -2.72 -2.27 18.11
C GLU A 98 -3.31 -1.48 16.93
N ASN A 99 -2.44 -1.02 16.03
CA ASN A 99 -2.79 -0.25 14.86
C ASN A 99 -3.34 -1.10 13.71
N GLY A 100 -3.19 -2.43 13.81
CA GLY A 100 -3.63 -3.40 12.82
C GLY A 100 -2.84 -3.35 11.50
N SER A 101 -3.15 -4.30 10.62
CA SER A 101 -2.48 -4.49 9.33
C SER A 101 -3.20 -3.83 8.15
N LEU A 102 -4.35 -3.20 8.37
CA LEU A 102 -5.18 -2.62 7.29
C LEU A 102 -4.78 -1.18 6.91
N ARG A 103 -3.82 -0.58 7.63
CA ARG A 103 -3.33 0.79 7.40
C ARG A 103 -1.83 0.90 7.71
N ILE A 104 -1.03 0.04 7.11
CA ILE A 104 0.41 -0.01 7.35
C ILE A 104 1.04 1.27 6.80
N GLY A 105 1.60 2.08 7.69
CA GLY A 105 2.32 3.30 7.36
C GLY A 105 3.66 3.03 6.73
N ARG A 106 4.16 3.99 5.94
CA ARG A 106 5.45 3.90 5.24
C ARG A 106 6.25 5.17 5.38
N ILE A 107 7.57 5.01 5.34
CA ILE A 107 8.52 6.12 5.34
C ILE A 107 8.80 6.52 3.90
N SER A 108 8.41 7.73 3.51
CA SER A 108 8.80 8.29 2.22
C SER A 108 10.31 8.56 2.21
N THR A 109 10.99 7.89 1.29
CA THR A 109 12.40 8.12 1.00
C THR A 109 12.58 9.37 0.14
N LYS A 110 13.77 9.98 0.20
CA LYS A 110 14.15 11.12 -0.62
C LYS A 110 15.53 10.86 -1.19
N GLU A 111 15.71 11.18 -2.47
CA GLU A 111 17.04 11.23 -3.09
C GLU A 111 17.84 12.34 -2.41
N ARG A 112 18.87 11.96 -1.65
CA ARG A 112 19.76 12.89 -0.93
C ARG A 112 21.12 12.24 -0.80
N GLU A 113 22.17 13.06 -0.91
CA GLU A 113 23.57 12.61 -0.91
C GLU A 113 23.99 11.87 0.36
N HIS A 114 23.41 12.19 1.51
CA HIS A 114 23.79 11.60 2.81
C HIS A 114 22.60 10.95 3.53
N SER A 115 22.83 9.89 4.30
CA SER A 115 21.79 9.14 5.02
C SER A 115 21.30 9.83 6.32
N GLY A 116 21.93 10.92 6.75
CA GLY A 116 21.57 11.61 7.99
C GLY A 116 20.09 12.05 8.09
N TRP A 117 19.43 12.32 6.96
CA TRP A 117 17.98 12.61 6.95
C TRP A 117 17.14 11.38 7.31
N LEU A 118 17.58 10.18 6.89
CA LEU A 118 16.87 8.93 7.13
C LEU A 118 16.99 8.58 8.61
N LYS A 119 18.18 8.73 9.21
CA LYS A 119 18.37 8.54 10.66
C LYS A 119 17.42 9.41 11.48
N ARG A 120 17.31 10.71 11.14
CA ARG A 120 16.36 11.63 11.79
C ARG A 120 14.91 11.21 11.55
N ARG A 121 14.56 10.78 10.33
CA ARG A 121 13.19 10.34 10.01
C ARG A 121 12.82 9.05 10.74
N LEU A 122 13.73 8.06 10.80
CA LEU A 122 13.55 6.84 11.57
C LEU A 122 13.26 7.17 13.03
N PHE A 123 14.04 8.06 13.65
CA PHE A 123 13.81 8.49 15.03
C PHE A 123 12.37 9.01 15.27
N TYR A 124 11.83 9.85 14.38
CA TYR A 124 10.45 10.32 14.49
C TYR A 124 9.40 9.21 14.33
N TYR A 125 9.68 8.20 13.49
CA TYR A 125 8.75 7.12 13.20
C TYR A 125 8.83 5.97 14.21
N THR A 126 9.90 5.88 15.00
CA THR A 126 10.08 4.85 16.03
C THR A 126 9.84 5.37 17.44
N THR A 127 9.61 6.68 17.62
CA THR A 127 9.30 7.26 18.93
C THR A 127 7.79 7.49 19.04
N PRO A 128 7.07 6.83 19.98
CA PRO A 128 5.61 6.79 20.00
C PRO A 128 4.95 8.18 19.95
N LEU A 129 5.34 9.09 20.84
CA LEU A 129 4.75 10.42 20.93
C LEU A 129 5.00 11.26 19.65
N PHE A 130 6.24 11.29 19.17
CA PHE A 130 6.58 12.06 17.97
C PHE A 130 5.91 11.51 16.71
N SER A 131 5.77 10.19 16.61
CA SER A 131 5.11 9.57 15.47
C SER A 131 3.63 9.92 15.42
N SER A 132 2.94 9.88 16.57
CA SER A 132 1.54 10.29 16.68
C SER A 132 1.35 11.76 16.33
N VAL A 133 2.22 12.65 16.82
CA VAL A 133 2.18 14.09 16.48
C VAL A 133 2.43 14.30 14.98
N LEU A 134 3.39 13.60 14.38
CA LEU A 134 3.68 13.68 12.95
C LEU A 134 2.51 13.21 12.09
N ALA A 135 1.86 12.11 12.50
CA ALA A 135 0.69 11.56 11.83
C ALA A 135 -0.49 12.55 11.87
N LEU A 136 -0.74 13.17 13.03
CA LEU A 136 -1.78 14.21 13.18
C LEU A 136 -1.47 15.45 12.34
N HIS A 137 -0.25 15.99 12.43
CA HIS A 137 0.12 17.23 11.74
C HIS A 137 0.12 17.10 10.20
N LYS A 138 0.41 15.90 9.68
CA LYS A 138 0.35 15.63 8.23
C LYS A 138 -1.00 15.10 7.75
N GLY A 139 -1.95 14.94 8.68
CA GLY A 139 -3.31 14.50 8.46
C GLY A 139 -3.42 12.99 8.19
N PRO A 140 -4.41 12.29 8.78
CA PRO A 140 -4.84 11.01 8.23
C PRO A 140 -5.32 11.24 6.78
N ARG A 141 -4.96 10.34 5.86
CA ARG A 141 -5.40 10.44 4.45
C ARG A 141 -6.77 9.83 4.22
N LEU A 142 -7.43 9.37 5.28
CA LEU A 142 -8.84 9.03 5.23
C LEU A 142 -9.64 10.33 5.13
N PRO A 143 -10.32 10.61 4.00
CA PRO A 143 -11.51 11.42 4.11
C PRO A 143 -12.50 10.60 4.94
N ASP A 144 -12.77 11.04 6.17
CA ASP A 144 -13.96 10.59 6.89
C ASP A 144 -15.16 11.18 6.16
N ASN A 145 -16.01 10.31 5.63
CA ASN A 145 -17.32 10.56 4.99
C ASN A 145 -17.48 11.86 4.18
#